data_AF-A0AAD9ZPT4-F1
#
_entry.id   AF-A0AAD9ZPT4-F1
#
_cell.length_a   1.000
_cell.length_b   1.000
_cell.length_c   1.000
_cell.angle_alpha   90.00
_cell.angle_beta   90.00
_cell.angle_gamma   90.00
#
_symmetry.space_group_name_H-M   'P 1'
#
loop_
_entity.id
_entity.type
_entity.pdbx_description
1 polymer ?
#
loop_
_entity_poly.entity_id
_entity_poly.type
_entity_poly.pdbx_seq_one_letter_code
_entity_poly.pdbx_strand_id
1 'polypeptide(L)'
;MQKATTNPQELMQVGAIVEDEEEKKEEEEIANKIVPFFKLLSYADGLDWTLMAMGTLGSVVHGMAQPIGYLLLGKALQAFGNNINDKKATVDALYKVVPFVWYMAFATFPAGILEIGCWMYTSERQLTRMRLAFLKALLNQEIGAFDTDLTNGKIITGVSNHMTVIQDAIGEKLGHFLSSFATFFSGVLIAAICCWEVALLTLFVVPLILVIGATYNNKMNTISAAKMLFLSNAATMLEQTITQIKTVFAFVGESTAIKSFSACMEKQIFISKREALIKGVGTGMLQTVSFCSWALIIWVGAVVVAARKSNGGDVLPAIMSILFGAM
;
A
#
# COMPACT_ATOMS: atom_id res chain seq x y z
N MET A 1 24.27 41.92 -39.44
CA MET A 1 23.07 42.00 -38.59
C MET A 1 22.06 40.97 -39.08
N GLN A 2 21.90 39.85 -38.37
CA GLN A 2 20.61 39.16 -38.22
C GLN A 2 20.78 38.14 -37.09
N LYS A 3 20.14 38.44 -35.97
CA LYS A 3 20.19 37.70 -34.71
C LYS A 3 19.02 36.71 -34.77
N ALA A 4 19.31 35.42 -34.93
CA ALA A 4 18.29 34.38 -34.78
C ALA A 4 17.92 34.27 -33.29
N THR A 5 16.82 34.90 -32.92
CA THR A 5 16.18 34.75 -31.61
C THR A 5 15.37 33.47 -31.62
N THR A 6 15.97 32.36 -31.23
CA THR A 6 15.23 31.13 -30.91
C THR A 6 14.51 31.36 -29.58
N ASN A 7 13.18 31.22 -29.58
CA ASN A 7 12.31 31.60 -28.47
C ASN A 7 12.49 30.61 -27.28
N PRO A 8 12.78 31.07 -26.05
CA PRO A 8 12.96 30.20 -24.88
C PRO A 8 11.74 29.32 -24.55
N GLN A 9 10.54 29.71 -24.99
CA GLN A 9 9.32 28.92 -24.82
C GLN A 9 9.28 27.68 -25.71
N GLU A 10 9.81 27.74 -26.94
CA GLU A 10 9.87 26.57 -27.84
C GLU A 10 10.89 25.54 -27.35
N LEU A 11 12.02 25.97 -26.76
CA LEU A 11 13.02 25.06 -26.16
C LEU A 11 12.46 24.33 -24.92
N MET A 12 11.61 24.99 -24.12
CA MET A 12 10.93 24.33 -23.00
C MET A 12 9.81 23.39 -23.46
N GLN A 13 9.12 23.74 -24.56
CA GLN A 13 8.07 22.89 -25.13
C GLN A 13 8.66 21.64 -25.80
N VAL A 14 9.75 21.79 -26.55
CA VAL A 14 10.48 20.67 -27.17
C VAL A 14 11.16 19.81 -26.10
N GLY A 15 11.73 20.41 -25.03
CA GLY A 15 12.26 19.66 -23.89
C GLY A 15 11.21 18.82 -23.17
N ALA A 16 10.02 19.37 -22.94
CA ALA A 16 8.91 18.64 -22.33
C ALA A 16 8.37 17.51 -23.22
N ILE A 17 8.34 17.68 -24.55
CA ILE A 17 7.90 16.64 -25.49
C ILE A 17 8.93 15.50 -25.60
N VAL A 18 10.22 15.82 -25.52
CA VAL A 18 11.32 14.83 -25.54
C VAL A 18 11.38 14.05 -24.21
N GLU A 19 11.19 14.74 -23.06
CA GLU A 19 11.07 14.08 -21.75
C GLU A 19 9.81 13.17 -21.68
N ASP A 20 8.66 13.59 -22.22
CA ASP A 20 7.43 12.77 -22.29
C ASP A 20 7.59 11.52 -23.22
N GLU A 21 8.43 11.59 -24.26
CA GLU A 21 8.73 10.45 -25.14
C GLU A 21 9.77 9.49 -24.56
N GLU A 22 10.74 9.99 -23.78
CA GLU A 22 11.70 9.16 -23.04
C GLU A 22 11.04 8.47 -21.83
N GLU A 23 10.19 9.17 -21.06
CA GLU A 23 9.41 8.55 -19.97
C GLU A 23 8.47 7.45 -20.48
N LYS A 24 7.80 7.64 -21.63
CA LYS A 24 6.96 6.58 -22.24
C LYS A 24 7.75 5.37 -22.70
N LYS A 25 8.98 5.57 -23.21
CA LYS A 25 9.86 4.47 -23.61
C LYS A 25 10.41 3.72 -22.40
N GLU A 26 10.79 4.42 -21.33
CA GLU A 26 11.18 3.78 -20.06
C GLU A 26 9.99 3.05 -19.42
N GLU A 27 8.78 3.61 -19.43
CA GLU A 27 7.56 2.94 -18.94
C GLU A 27 7.24 1.67 -19.75
N GLU A 28 7.38 1.69 -21.08
CA GLU A 28 7.21 0.51 -21.93
C GLU A 28 8.31 -0.54 -21.71
N GLU A 29 9.56 -0.13 -21.45
CA GLU A 29 10.68 -1.04 -21.16
C GLU A 29 10.56 -1.69 -19.76
N ILE A 30 10.09 -0.93 -18.77
CA ILE A 30 9.79 -1.41 -17.42
C ILE A 30 8.58 -2.34 -17.46
N ALA A 31 7.53 -2.01 -18.24
CA ALA A 31 6.35 -2.86 -18.44
C ALA A 31 6.71 -4.20 -19.10
N ASN A 32 7.63 -4.20 -20.07
CA ASN A 32 8.15 -5.43 -20.70
C ASN A 32 9.06 -6.26 -19.78
N LYS A 33 9.58 -5.68 -18.69
CA LYS A 33 10.42 -6.37 -17.68
C LYS A 33 9.66 -6.87 -16.45
N ILE A 34 8.34 -6.68 -16.36
CA ILE A 34 7.56 -7.13 -15.20
C ILE A 34 7.57 -8.66 -15.16
N VAL A 35 8.28 -9.21 -14.18
CA VAL A 35 8.23 -10.64 -13.90
C VAL A 35 6.86 -10.99 -13.31
N PRO A 36 6.20 -12.07 -13.79
CA PRO A 36 4.92 -12.48 -13.24
C PRO A 36 5.08 -12.86 -11.76
N PHE A 37 4.12 -12.49 -10.92
CA PHE A 37 4.18 -12.70 -9.47
C PHE A 37 4.43 -14.16 -9.07
N PHE A 38 3.86 -15.11 -9.81
CA PHE A 38 4.09 -16.54 -9.59
C PHE A 38 5.55 -16.98 -9.82
N LYS A 39 6.30 -16.24 -10.64
CA LYS A 39 7.74 -16.48 -10.85
C LYS A 39 8.58 -15.97 -9.68
N LEU A 40 8.06 -15.05 -8.86
CA LEU A 40 8.69 -14.65 -7.60
C LEU A 40 8.70 -15.81 -6.59
N LEU A 41 7.67 -16.67 -6.63
CA LEU A 41 7.52 -17.86 -5.79
C LEU A 41 8.25 -19.11 -6.33
N SER A 42 9.04 -18.99 -7.41
CA SER A 42 9.64 -20.15 -8.09
C SER A 42 10.67 -20.93 -7.25
N TYR A 43 11.19 -20.32 -6.17
CA TYR A 43 12.16 -20.95 -5.26
C TYR A 43 11.51 -21.65 -4.06
N ALA A 44 10.17 -21.71 -4.02
CA ALA A 44 9.41 -22.37 -2.97
C ALA A 44 9.49 -23.92 -3.08
N ASP A 45 9.83 -24.56 -1.96
CA ASP A 45 9.76 -26.02 -1.81
C ASP A 45 8.35 -26.53 -1.51
N GLY A 46 8.17 -27.86 -1.50
CA GLY A 46 6.95 -28.49 -1.01
C GLY A 46 6.57 -28.09 0.42
N LEU A 47 7.55 -27.94 1.32
CA LEU A 47 7.31 -27.44 2.68
C LEU A 47 6.85 -25.98 2.68
N ASP A 48 7.42 -25.15 1.80
CA ASP A 48 7.03 -23.74 1.68
C ASP A 48 5.60 -23.63 1.16
N TRP A 49 5.19 -24.49 0.22
CA TRP A 49 3.81 -24.61 -0.24
C TRP A 49 2.84 -24.99 0.88
N THR A 50 3.21 -25.94 1.75
CA THR A 50 2.36 -26.29 2.90
C THR A 50 2.25 -25.17 3.93
N LEU A 51 3.35 -24.45 4.18
CA LEU A 51 3.38 -23.30 5.09
C LEU A 51 2.56 -22.14 4.54
N MET A 52 2.68 -21.84 3.24
CA MET A 52 1.84 -20.84 2.59
C MET A 52 0.36 -21.23 2.66
N ALA A 53 0.01 -22.50 2.42
CA ALA A 53 -1.37 -22.96 2.57
C ALA A 53 -1.90 -22.77 4.01
N MET A 54 -1.12 -23.13 5.03
CA MET A 54 -1.51 -22.88 6.43
C MET A 54 -1.61 -21.39 6.76
N GLY A 55 -0.68 -20.58 6.27
CA GLY A 55 -0.70 -19.13 6.42
C GLY A 55 -1.94 -18.51 5.77
N THR A 56 -2.32 -18.97 4.57
CA THR A 56 -3.54 -18.49 3.88
C THR A 56 -4.81 -18.83 4.64
N LEU A 57 -4.90 -20.03 5.23
CA LEU A 57 -6.03 -20.40 6.10
C LEU A 57 -6.07 -19.53 7.36
N GLY A 58 -4.90 -19.24 7.95
CA GLY A 58 -4.75 -18.30 9.05
C GLY A 58 -5.25 -16.90 8.70
N SER A 59 -4.82 -16.35 7.56
CA SER A 59 -5.23 -15.03 7.06
C SER A 59 -6.73 -14.93 6.84
N VAL A 60 -7.36 -15.98 6.30
CA VAL A 60 -8.81 -15.98 6.07
C VAL A 60 -9.57 -15.96 7.41
N VAL A 61 -9.16 -16.78 8.38
CA VAL A 61 -9.79 -16.80 9.72
C VAL A 61 -9.56 -15.49 10.46
N HIS A 62 -8.34 -14.93 10.39
CA HIS A 62 -8.00 -13.66 11.01
C HIS A 62 -8.80 -12.50 10.41
N GLY A 63 -8.89 -12.40 9.08
CA GLY A 63 -9.66 -11.36 8.39
C GLY A 63 -11.16 -11.44 8.68
N MET A 64 -11.74 -12.65 8.73
CA MET A 64 -13.16 -12.83 9.09
C MET A 64 -13.48 -12.46 10.54
N ALA A 65 -12.49 -12.46 11.44
CA ALA A 65 -12.72 -12.20 12.86
C ALA A 65 -13.28 -10.80 13.10
N GLN A 66 -12.85 -9.80 12.33
CA GLN A 66 -13.25 -8.41 12.52
C GLN A 66 -14.75 -8.19 12.15
N PRO A 67 -15.25 -8.61 10.97
CA PRO A 67 -16.67 -8.58 10.64
C PRO A 67 -17.56 -9.39 11.59
N ILE A 68 -17.13 -10.59 11.98
CA ILE A 68 -17.85 -11.42 12.96
C ILE A 68 -17.91 -10.73 14.33
N GLY A 69 -16.83 -10.06 14.73
CA GLY A 69 -16.78 -9.27 15.96
C GLY A 69 -17.83 -8.16 15.98
N TYR A 70 -18.02 -7.44 14.87
CA TYR A 70 -19.08 -6.43 14.77
C TYR A 70 -20.47 -7.06 14.83
N LEU A 71 -20.69 -8.23 14.23
CA LEU A 71 -21.97 -8.94 14.34
C LEU A 71 -22.31 -9.32 15.78
N LEU A 72 -21.33 -9.83 16.53
CA LEU A 72 -21.50 -10.14 17.96
C LEU A 72 -21.77 -8.87 18.79
N LEU A 73 -21.08 -7.76 18.48
CA LEU A 73 -21.34 -6.46 19.08
C LEU A 73 -22.79 -6.00 18.81
N GLY A 74 -23.30 -6.19 17.59
CA GLY A 74 -24.70 -5.90 17.26
C GLY A 74 -25.71 -6.67 18.08
N LYS A 75 -25.49 -7.98 18.22
CA LYS A 75 -26.34 -8.83 19.06
C LYS A 75 -26.30 -8.39 20.52
N ALA A 76 -25.14 -7.99 21.03
CA ALA A 76 -25.02 -7.42 22.37
C ALA A 76 -25.80 -6.08 22.49
N LEU A 77 -25.64 -5.18 21.52
CA LEU A 77 -26.37 -3.90 21.48
C LEU A 77 -27.89 -4.10 21.38
N GLN A 78 -28.34 -5.10 20.62
CA GLN A 78 -29.76 -5.47 20.54
C GLN A 78 -30.30 -5.97 21.87
N ALA A 79 -29.53 -6.81 22.57
CA ALA A 79 -29.89 -7.30 23.89
C ALA A 79 -30.08 -6.16 24.91
N PHE A 80 -29.21 -5.14 24.85
CA PHE A 80 -29.36 -3.91 25.63
C PHE A 80 -30.57 -3.08 25.19
N GLY A 81 -30.75 -2.88 23.87
CA GLY A 81 -31.82 -2.04 23.33
C GLY A 81 -33.23 -2.58 23.57
N ASN A 82 -33.41 -3.90 23.53
CA ASN A 82 -34.73 -4.52 23.74
C ASN A 82 -35.12 -4.61 25.23
N ASN A 83 -34.14 -4.62 26.14
CA ASN A 83 -34.37 -4.89 27.56
C ASN A 83 -34.00 -3.71 28.47
N ILE A 84 -34.10 -2.47 27.97
CA ILE A 84 -33.72 -1.24 28.71
C ILE A 84 -34.32 -1.16 30.12
N ASN A 85 -35.54 -1.67 30.29
CA ASN A 85 -36.26 -1.65 31.57
C ASN A 85 -36.11 -2.94 32.41
N ASP A 86 -35.52 -4.00 31.87
CA ASP A 86 -35.33 -5.27 32.57
C ASP A 86 -33.85 -5.70 32.59
N LYS A 87 -33.22 -5.44 33.74
CA LYS A 87 -31.81 -5.75 33.99
C LYS A 87 -31.54 -7.26 33.98
N LYS A 88 -32.51 -8.10 34.37
CA LYS A 88 -32.33 -9.56 34.41
C LYS A 88 -32.39 -10.16 33.00
N ALA A 89 -33.34 -9.69 32.18
CA ALA A 89 -33.45 -10.11 30.78
C ALA A 89 -32.22 -9.68 29.95
N THR A 90 -31.68 -8.50 30.22
CA THR A 90 -30.44 -8.02 29.57
C THR A 90 -29.25 -8.94 29.88
N VAL A 91 -29.07 -9.32 31.15
CA VAL A 91 -27.97 -10.18 31.58
C VAL A 91 -28.10 -11.58 30.97
N ASP A 92 -29.30 -12.16 30.95
CA ASP A 92 -29.53 -13.49 30.36
C ASP A 92 -29.26 -13.51 28.84
N ALA A 93 -29.66 -12.45 28.13
CA ALA A 93 -29.37 -12.31 26.70
C ALA A 93 -27.87 -12.13 26.43
N LEU A 94 -27.15 -11.39 27.28
CA LEU A 94 -25.71 -11.18 27.13
C LEU A 94 -24.90 -12.45 27.43
N TYR A 95 -25.30 -13.24 28.43
CA TYR A 95 -24.68 -14.53 28.75
C TYR A 95 -24.71 -15.50 27.55
N LYS A 96 -25.70 -15.39 26.66
CA LYS A 96 -25.77 -16.17 25.42
C LYS A 96 -24.76 -15.72 24.36
N VAL A 97 -24.33 -14.46 24.36
CA VAL A 97 -23.37 -13.89 23.39
C VAL A 97 -21.91 -14.07 23.83
N VAL A 98 -21.63 -13.97 25.13
CA VAL A 98 -20.29 -14.13 25.72
C VAL A 98 -19.52 -15.38 25.26
N PRO A 99 -20.09 -16.60 25.21
CA PRO A 99 -19.32 -17.78 24.77
C PRO A 99 -18.88 -17.68 23.31
N PHE A 100 -19.67 -17.06 22.42
CA PHE A 100 -19.28 -16.86 21.03
C PHE A 100 -18.09 -15.90 20.88
N VAL A 101 -18.00 -14.89 21.75
CA VAL A 101 -16.86 -13.97 21.80
C VAL A 101 -15.59 -14.74 22.21
N TRP A 102 -15.69 -15.62 23.21
CA TRP A 102 -14.57 -16.46 23.62
C TRP A 102 -14.15 -17.45 22.53
N TYR A 103 -15.09 -18.13 21.87
CA TYR A 103 -14.77 -19.02 20.75
C TYR A 103 -14.06 -18.29 19.61
N MET A 104 -14.49 -17.07 19.28
CA MET A 104 -13.82 -16.24 18.29
C MET A 104 -12.41 -15.85 18.75
N ALA A 105 -12.23 -15.41 20.00
CA ALA A 105 -10.90 -15.07 20.53
C ALA A 105 -9.91 -16.25 20.49
N PHE A 106 -10.37 -17.44 20.89
CA PHE A 106 -9.56 -18.67 20.85
C PHE A 106 -9.28 -19.16 19.41
N ALA A 107 -10.13 -18.83 18.44
CA ALA A 107 -9.89 -19.14 17.03
C ALA A 107 -8.93 -18.14 16.36
N THR A 108 -9.10 -16.84 16.63
CA THR A 108 -8.33 -15.77 15.98
C THR A 108 -6.89 -15.69 16.47
N PHE A 109 -6.63 -15.97 17.75
CA PHE A 109 -5.28 -15.92 18.31
C PHE A 109 -4.29 -16.87 17.61
N PRO A 110 -4.54 -18.19 17.49
CA PRO A 110 -3.65 -19.07 16.74
C PRO A 110 -3.65 -18.76 15.24
N ALA A 111 -4.78 -18.33 14.67
CA ALA A 111 -4.86 -17.97 13.26
C ALA A 111 -3.92 -16.81 12.88
N GLY A 112 -3.85 -15.76 13.70
CA GLY A 112 -2.93 -14.64 13.47
C GLY A 112 -1.45 -15.03 13.61
N ILE A 113 -1.13 -15.93 14.54
CA ILE A 113 0.23 -16.47 14.69
C ILE A 113 0.61 -17.31 13.46
N LEU A 114 -0.31 -18.15 12.97
CA LEU A 114 -0.10 -18.96 11.76
C LEU A 114 0.05 -18.09 10.52
N GLU A 115 -0.79 -17.06 10.36
CA GLU A 115 -0.70 -16.09 9.28
C GLU A 115 0.70 -15.44 9.24
N ILE A 116 1.05 -14.68 10.28
CA ILE A 116 2.29 -13.90 10.27
C ILE A 116 3.50 -14.83 10.32
N GLY A 117 3.44 -15.88 11.15
CA GLY A 117 4.54 -16.82 11.34
C GLY A 117 4.85 -17.66 10.11
N CYS A 118 3.85 -18.23 9.44
CA CYS A 118 4.09 -19.07 8.26
C CYS A 118 4.54 -18.25 7.05
N TRP A 119 3.97 -17.05 6.83
CA TRP A 119 4.40 -16.16 5.74
C TRP A 119 5.81 -15.63 5.96
N MET A 120 6.12 -15.17 7.18
CA MET A 120 7.46 -14.69 7.53
C MET A 120 8.52 -15.80 7.38
N TYR A 121 8.25 -16.98 7.94
CA TYR A 121 9.19 -18.10 7.88
C TYR A 121 9.44 -18.60 6.45
N THR A 122 8.39 -18.65 5.63
CA THR A 122 8.51 -19.03 4.21
C THR A 122 9.32 -18.00 3.43
N SER A 123 9.12 -16.70 3.69
CA SER A 123 9.87 -15.64 3.01
C SER A 123 11.38 -15.70 3.28
N GLU A 124 11.79 -15.99 4.52
CA GLU A 124 13.21 -16.14 4.90
C GLU A 124 13.88 -17.33 4.21
N ARG A 125 13.17 -18.47 4.11
CA ARG A 125 13.69 -19.67 3.43
C ARG A 125 13.87 -19.42 1.93
N GLN A 126 12.88 -18.80 1.29
CA GLN A 126 12.97 -18.44 -0.13
C GLN A 126 14.07 -17.41 -0.37
N LEU A 127 14.18 -16.38 0.47
CA LEU A 127 15.24 -15.38 0.37
C LEU A 127 16.64 -15.99 0.45
N THR A 128 16.87 -16.89 1.41
CA THR A 128 18.17 -17.55 1.58
C THR A 128 18.56 -18.33 0.32
N ARG A 129 17.59 -19.00 -0.31
CA ARG A 129 17.81 -19.73 -1.58
C ARG A 129 18.07 -18.80 -2.74
N MET A 130 17.31 -17.71 -2.83
CA MET A 130 17.53 -16.69 -3.86
C MET A 130 18.92 -16.06 -3.73
N ARG A 131 19.38 -15.77 -2.51
CA ARG A 131 20.75 -15.28 -2.24
C ARG A 131 21.81 -16.27 -2.71
N LEU A 132 21.63 -17.57 -2.41
CA LEU A 132 22.57 -18.61 -2.85
C LEU A 132 22.55 -18.82 -4.36
N ALA A 133 21.38 -18.87 -4.99
CA ALA A 133 21.23 -19.03 -6.43
C ALA A 133 21.81 -17.84 -7.19
N PHE A 134 21.57 -16.62 -6.69
CA PHE A 134 22.14 -15.40 -7.23
C PHE A 134 23.67 -15.38 -7.12
N LEU A 135 24.22 -15.70 -5.95
CA LEU A 135 25.67 -15.76 -5.77
C LEU A 135 26.30 -16.81 -6.69
N LYS A 136 25.67 -17.98 -6.84
CA LYS A 136 26.13 -19.03 -7.75
C LYS A 136 26.06 -18.60 -9.22
N ALA A 137 25.00 -17.93 -9.63
CA ALA A 137 24.86 -17.40 -10.99
C ALA A 137 25.91 -16.30 -11.26
N LEU A 138 26.14 -15.41 -10.28
CA LEU A 138 27.15 -14.37 -10.36
C LEU A 138 28.55 -14.93 -10.54
N LEU A 139 28.93 -15.95 -9.76
CA LEU A 139 30.25 -16.58 -9.84
C LEU A 139 30.48 -17.36 -11.14
N ASN A 140 29.41 -17.75 -11.85
CA ASN A 140 29.49 -18.43 -13.14
C ASN A 140 29.51 -17.47 -14.34
N GLN A 141 29.43 -16.15 -14.10
CA GLN A 141 29.41 -15.15 -15.16
C GLN A 141 30.81 -14.90 -15.72
N GLU A 142 30.90 -14.59 -17.00
CA GLU A 142 32.18 -14.25 -17.66
C GLU A 142 32.81 -12.98 -17.08
N ILE A 143 34.15 -12.96 -17.03
CA ILE A 143 34.93 -11.85 -16.46
C ILE A 143 34.58 -10.51 -17.13
N GLY A 144 34.32 -10.49 -18.44
CA GLY A 144 33.95 -9.27 -19.17
C GLY A 144 32.63 -8.63 -18.70
N ALA A 145 31.73 -9.38 -18.08
CA ALA A 145 30.48 -8.84 -17.53
C ALA A 145 30.70 -7.99 -16.27
N PHE A 146 31.79 -8.24 -15.52
CA PHE A 146 32.19 -7.46 -14.36
C PHE A 146 32.83 -6.11 -14.75
N ASP A 147 33.36 -6.00 -15.97
CA ASP A 147 33.99 -4.78 -16.49
C ASP A 147 33.00 -3.82 -17.16
N THR A 148 31.82 -4.28 -17.57
CA THR A 148 30.80 -3.49 -18.28
C THR A 148 29.57 -3.17 -17.41
N ASP A 149 28.78 -4.19 -17.04
CA ASP A 149 27.45 -3.99 -16.45
C ASP A 149 27.37 -4.28 -14.94
N LEU A 150 28.21 -5.20 -14.43
CA LEU A 150 28.22 -5.64 -13.03
C LEU A 150 29.33 -4.96 -12.20
N THR A 151 29.18 -3.66 -11.94
CA THR A 151 30.04 -2.99 -10.95
C THR A 151 29.83 -3.60 -9.56
N ASN A 152 30.91 -3.78 -8.78
CA ASN A 152 30.87 -4.33 -7.40
C ASN A 152 29.77 -3.72 -6.52
N GLY A 153 29.50 -2.42 -6.65
CA GLY A 153 28.43 -1.73 -5.92
C GLY A 153 27.01 -2.18 -6.33
N LYS A 154 26.76 -2.40 -7.62
CA LYS A 154 25.45 -2.89 -8.12
C LYS A 154 25.18 -4.31 -7.66
N ILE A 155 26.21 -5.16 -7.60
CA ILE A 155 26.10 -6.53 -7.09
C ILE A 155 25.69 -6.53 -5.61
N ILE A 156 26.40 -5.76 -4.78
CA ILE A 156 26.14 -5.70 -3.33
C ILE A 156 24.74 -5.14 -3.06
N THR A 157 24.35 -4.09 -3.80
CA THR A 157 23.02 -3.49 -3.69
C THR A 157 21.93 -4.46 -4.18
N GLY A 158 22.22 -5.24 -5.24
CA GLY A 158 21.42 -6.36 -5.75
C GLY A 158 21.07 -7.38 -4.68
N VAL A 159 22.09 -7.92 -4.00
CA VAL A 159 21.93 -8.97 -2.99
C VAL A 159 21.25 -8.48 -1.71
N SER A 160 21.49 -7.23 -1.34
CA SER A 160 20.98 -6.69 -0.07
C SER A 160 19.62 -6.00 -0.24
N ASN A 161 19.52 -4.94 -1.04
CA ASN A 161 18.31 -4.13 -1.12
C ASN A 161 17.22 -4.79 -1.96
N HIS A 162 17.53 -5.21 -3.20
CA HIS A 162 16.49 -5.74 -4.10
C HIS A 162 15.88 -7.05 -3.58
N MET A 163 16.69 -7.92 -2.97
CA MET A 163 16.19 -9.16 -2.38
C MET A 163 15.37 -8.93 -1.11
N THR A 164 15.70 -7.93 -0.30
CA THR A 164 14.89 -7.57 0.88
C THR A 164 13.52 -7.02 0.46
N VAL A 165 13.45 -6.23 -0.62
CA VAL A 165 12.17 -5.78 -1.19
C VAL A 165 11.32 -6.97 -1.66
N ILE A 166 11.93 -7.98 -2.27
CA ILE A 166 11.24 -9.21 -2.69
C ILE A 166 10.74 -10.00 -1.47
N GLN A 167 11.58 -10.15 -0.42
CA GLN A 167 11.18 -10.80 0.83
C GLN A 167 9.96 -10.12 1.45
N ASP A 168 9.99 -8.79 1.53
CA ASP A 168 8.89 -7.97 2.03
C ASP A 168 7.58 -8.21 1.26
N ALA A 169 7.67 -8.39 -0.06
CA ALA A 169 6.51 -8.60 -0.92
C ALA A 169 5.91 -10.01 -0.79
N ILE A 170 6.74 -11.04 -0.62
CA ILE A 170 6.30 -12.45 -0.50
C ILE A 170 5.96 -12.83 0.95
N GLY A 171 6.50 -12.11 1.93
CA GLY A 171 6.32 -12.37 3.35
C GLY A 171 5.02 -11.81 3.91
N GLU A 172 5.14 -11.08 5.03
CA GLU A 172 3.99 -10.65 5.84
C GLU A 172 2.94 -9.84 5.05
N LYS A 173 3.38 -9.01 4.09
CA LYS A 173 2.48 -8.16 3.30
C LYS A 173 1.47 -8.98 2.47
N LEU A 174 1.88 -10.15 1.99
CA LEU A 174 1.00 -11.02 1.22
C LEU A 174 -0.06 -11.70 2.11
N GLY A 175 0.31 -12.05 3.34
CA GLY A 175 -0.63 -12.51 4.36
C GLY A 175 -1.68 -11.44 4.68
N HIS A 176 -1.23 -10.24 5.04
CA HIS A 176 -2.12 -9.10 5.31
C HIS A 176 -3.02 -8.79 4.12
N PHE A 177 -2.49 -8.81 2.90
CA PHE A 177 -3.29 -8.61 1.68
C PHE A 177 -4.43 -9.62 1.60
N LEU A 178 -4.14 -10.91 1.84
CA LEU A 178 -5.17 -11.95 1.79
C LEU A 178 -6.20 -11.81 2.93
N SER A 179 -5.75 -11.41 4.12
CA SER A 179 -6.61 -11.10 5.26
C SER A 179 -7.53 -9.91 4.95
N SER A 180 -7.02 -8.82 4.38
CA SER A 180 -7.83 -7.68 3.91
C SER A 180 -8.89 -8.10 2.89
N PHE A 181 -8.54 -8.98 1.94
CA PHE A 181 -9.53 -9.54 1.00
C PHE A 181 -10.61 -10.34 1.74
N ALA A 182 -10.23 -11.18 2.70
CA ALA A 182 -11.17 -11.94 3.51
C ALA A 182 -12.09 -11.02 4.34
N THR A 183 -11.55 -9.97 4.95
CA THR A 183 -12.31 -8.94 5.68
C THR A 183 -13.30 -8.23 4.77
N PHE A 184 -12.88 -7.83 3.57
CA PHE A 184 -13.74 -7.16 2.59
C PHE A 184 -14.92 -8.05 2.19
N PHE A 185 -14.66 -9.28 1.75
CA PHE A 185 -15.72 -10.19 1.31
C PHE A 185 -16.65 -10.60 2.45
N SER A 186 -16.11 -10.91 3.63
CA SER A 186 -16.93 -11.27 4.79
C SER A 186 -17.73 -10.06 5.31
N GLY A 187 -17.19 -8.85 5.24
CA GLY A 187 -17.91 -7.64 5.60
C GLY A 187 -19.07 -7.31 4.66
N VAL A 188 -18.85 -7.43 3.34
CA VAL A 188 -19.92 -7.28 2.34
C VAL A 188 -20.99 -8.36 2.52
N LEU A 189 -20.58 -9.61 2.77
CA LEU A 189 -21.52 -10.73 2.98
C LEU A 189 -22.38 -10.52 4.24
N ILE A 190 -21.76 -10.18 5.37
CA ILE A 190 -22.48 -9.91 6.63
C ILE A 190 -23.46 -8.75 6.46
N ALA A 191 -23.03 -7.69 5.80
CA ALA A 191 -23.91 -6.56 5.56
C ALA A 191 -25.08 -6.87 4.63
N ALA A 192 -24.85 -7.65 3.57
CA ALA A 192 -25.92 -8.09 2.68
C ALA A 192 -26.97 -8.95 3.42
N ILE A 193 -26.53 -9.79 4.36
CA ILE A 193 -27.41 -10.64 5.17
C ILE A 193 -28.19 -9.81 6.20
N CYS A 194 -27.52 -8.88 6.90
CA CYS A 194 -28.15 -8.09 7.97
C CYS A 194 -29.04 -6.96 7.44
N CYS A 195 -28.59 -6.22 6.43
CA CYS A 195 -29.33 -5.09 5.87
C CYS A 195 -28.93 -4.81 4.41
N TRP A 196 -29.70 -5.36 3.47
CA TRP A 196 -29.45 -5.21 2.04
C TRP A 196 -29.51 -3.74 1.55
N GLU A 197 -30.35 -2.90 2.15
CA GLU A 197 -30.46 -1.47 1.79
C GLU A 197 -29.14 -0.71 2.10
N VAL A 198 -28.52 -0.99 3.24
CA VAL A 198 -27.23 -0.41 3.64
C VAL A 198 -26.08 -1.01 2.82
N ALA A 199 -26.12 -2.31 2.55
CA ALA A 199 -25.12 -2.97 1.72
C ALA A 199 -25.05 -2.37 0.31
N LEU A 200 -26.19 -2.12 -0.34
CA LEU A 200 -26.24 -1.49 -1.67
C LEU A 200 -25.68 -0.07 -1.67
N LEU A 201 -25.99 0.74 -0.65
CA LEU A 201 -25.45 2.09 -0.51
C LEU A 201 -23.91 2.03 -0.45
N THR A 202 -23.37 1.14 0.37
CA THR A 202 -21.92 1.03 0.51
C THR A 202 -21.22 0.51 -0.73
N LEU A 203 -21.84 -0.41 -1.48
CA LEU A 203 -21.32 -0.87 -2.77
C LEU A 203 -21.17 0.28 -3.78
N PHE A 204 -21.98 1.34 -3.67
CA PHE A 204 -21.87 2.54 -4.48
C PHE A 204 -20.80 3.52 -3.96
N VAL A 205 -20.64 3.63 -2.64
CA VAL A 205 -19.70 4.58 -2.02
C VAL A 205 -18.24 4.12 -2.10
N VAL A 206 -17.97 2.81 -1.96
CA VAL A 206 -16.62 2.24 -2.07
C VAL A 206 -15.91 2.59 -3.39
N PRO A 207 -16.49 2.34 -4.59
CA PRO A 207 -15.82 2.68 -5.85
C PRO A 207 -15.61 4.19 -6.02
N LEU A 208 -16.50 5.02 -5.47
CA LEU A 208 -16.32 6.47 -5.50
C LEU A 208 -15.10 6.92 -4.68
N ILE A 209 -14.90 6.34 -3.49
CA ILE A 209 -13.69 6.56 -2.68
C ILE A 209 -12.45 6.04 -3.41
N LEU A 210 -12.53 4.86 -4.03
CA LEU A 210 -11.40 4.28 -4.78
C LEU A 210 -10.98 5.16 -5.96
N VAL A 211 -11.92 5.73 -6.72
CA VAL A 211 -11.59 6.62 -7.85
C VAL A 211 -10.90 7.91 -7.36
N ILE A 212 -11.38 8.51 -6.26
CA ILE A 212 -10.76 9.70 -5.68
C ILE A 212 -9.37 9.35 -5.11
N GLY A 213 -9.24 8.21 -4.44
CA GLY A 213 -7.98 7.70 -3.91
C GLY A 213 -6.95 7.40 -5.00
N ALA A 214 -7.36 6.73 -6.08
CA ALA A 214 -6.51 6.40 -7.22
C ALA A 214 -6.02 7.64 -7.96
N THR A 215 -6.90 8.61 -8.22
CA THR A 215 -6.50 9.87 -8.87
C THR A 215 -5.55 10.69 -8.00
N TYR A 216 -5.74 10.68 -6.67
CA TYR A 216 -4.79 11.28 -5.73
C TYR A 216 -3.44 10.56 -5.72
N ASN A 217 -3.44 9.22 -5.66
CA ASN A 217 -2.24 8.42 -5.62
C ASN A 217 -1.40 8.58 -6.90
N ASN A 218 -2.03 8.56 -8.08
CA ASN A 218 -1.35 8.79 -9.35
C ASN A 218 -0.67 10.16 -9.39
N LYS A 219 -1.40 11.23 -9.01
CA LYS A 219 -0.83 12.58 -8.96
C LYS A 219 0.31 12.69 -7.96
N MET A 220 0.21 12.01 -6.82
CA MET A 220 1.27 11.98 -5.82
C MET A 220 2.51 11.27 -6.36
N ASN A 221 2.35 10.10 -6.97
CA ASN A 221 3.46 9.33 -7.53
C ASN A 221 4.21 10.11 -8.61
N THR A 222 3.52 10.78 -9.54
CA THR A 222 4.18 11.60 -10.56
C THR A 222 5.02 12.72 -9.95
N ILE A 223 4.51 13.41 -8.93
CA ILE A 223 5.24 14.51 -8.28
C ILE A 223 6.40 13.99 -7.43
N SER A 224 6.21 12.87 -6.71
CA SER A 224 7.27 12.23 -5.95
C SER A 224 8.38 11.69 -6.87
N ALA A 225 8.05 11.16 -8.06
CA ALA A 225 9.01 10.76 -9.08
C ALA A 225 9.82 11.97 -9.59
N ALA A 226 9.15 13.05 -9.98
CA ALA A 226 9.83 14.29 -10.38
C ALA A 226 10.77 14.82 -9.29
N LYS A 227 10.35 14.79 -8.01
CA LYS A 227 11.21 15.15 -6.88
C LYS A 227 12.43 14.24 -6.76
N MET A 228 12.27 12.93 -6.95
CA MET A 228 13.39 11.99 -6.95
C MET A 228 14.38 12.26 -8.09
N LEU A 229 13.90 12.64 -9.27
CA LEU A 229 14.78 13.02 -10.40
C LEU A 229 15.66 14.23 -10.07
N PHE A 230 15.09 15.31 -9.53
CA PHE A 230 15.90 16.49 -9.14
C PHE A 230 16.89 16.17 -8.01
N LEU A 231 16.49 15.31 -7.07
CA LEU A 231 17.39 14.86 -6.00
C LEU A 231 18.53 13.99 -6.56
N SER A 232 18.23 13.09 -7.50
CA SER A 232 19.22 12.26 -8.17
C SER A 232 20.22 13.10 -8.96
N ASN A 233 19.75 14.06 -9.75
CA ASN A 233 20.60 14.97 -10.52
C ASN A 233 21.55 15.79 -9.61
N ALA A 234 21.05 16.27 -8.47
CA ALA A 234 21.87 16.96 -7.50
C ALA A 234 22.92 16.03 -6.85
N ALA A 235 22.55 14.78 -6.56
CA ALA A 235 23.46 13.78 -6.03
C ALA A 235 24.56 13.42 -7.04
N THR A 236 24.23 13.22 -8.31
CA THR A 236 25.20 12.97 -9.39
C THR A 236 26.16 14.15 -9.55
N MET A 237 25.67 15.38 -9.51
CA MET A 237 26.52 16.57 -9.60
C MET A 237 27.48 16.68 -8.40
N LEU A 238 26.99 16.36 -7.19
CA LEU A 238 27.79 16.31 -5.97
C LEU A 238 28.88 15.23 -6.09
N GLU A 239 28.51 14.03 -6.55
CA GLU A 239 29.43 12.90 -6.76
C GLU A 239 30.55 13.27 -7.74
N GLN A 240 30.20 13.87 -8.89
CA GLN A 240 31.20 14.33 -9.88
C GLN A 240 32.15 15.37 -9.29
N THR A 241 31.62 16.31 -8.50
CA THR A 241 32.42 17.37 -7.86
C THR A 241 33.40 16.78 -6.83
N ILE A 242 32.94 15.83 -6.01
CA ILE A 242 33.76 15.19 -4.97
C ILE A 242 34.81 14.27 -5.60
N THR A 243 34.44 13.48 -6.62
CA THR A 243 35.38 12.60 -7.32
C THR A 243 36.47 13.39 -8.03
N GLN A 244 36.14 14.58 -8.56
CA GLN A 244 37.08 15.47 -9.25
C GLN A 244 37.57 16.65 -8.39
N ILE A 245 37.62 16.48 -7.06
CA ILE A 245 37.92 17.57 -6.11
C ILE A 245 39.26 18.28 -6.40
N LYS A 246 40.28 17.53 -6.83
CA LYS A 246 41.60 18.11 -7.19
C LYS A 246 41.50 19.07 -8.38
N THR A 247 40.66 18.75 -9.37
CA THR A 247 40.41 19.59 -10.54
C THR A 247 39.63 20.85 -10.15
N VAL A 248 38.63 20.71 -9.29
CA VAL A 248 37.84 21.84 -8.78
C VAL A 248 38.73 22.83 -8.01
N PHE A 249 39.63 22.34 -7.14
CA PHE A 249 40.61 23.18 -6.45
C PHE A 249 41.60 23.84 -7.41
N ALA A 250 42.11 23.11 -8.41
CA ALA A 250 43.09 23.64 -9.38
C ALA A 250 42.54 24.82 -10.21
N PHE A 251 41.22 24.83 -10.49
CA PHE A 251 40.55 25.92 -11.20
C PHE A 251 39.83 26.92 -10.28
N VAL A 252 39.95 26.80 -8.95
CA VAL A 252 39.26 27.65 -7.95
C VAL A 252 37.73 27.66 -8.18
N GLY A 253 37.17 26.49 -8.51
CA GLY A 253 35.78 26.31 -8.94
C GLY A 253 34.76 26.07 -7.81
N GLU A 254 35.18 26.06 -6.55
CA GLU A 254 34.35 25.71 -5.38
C GLU A 254 33.05 26.53 -5.29
N SER A 255 33.15 27.85 -5.47
CA SER A 255 32.00 28.75 -5.42
C SER A 255 30.98 28.46 -6.52
N THR A 256 31.44 28.04 -7.70
CA THR A 256 30.59 27.68 -8.84
C THR A 256 29.91 26.33 -8.60
N ALA A 257 30.61 25.36 -8.01
CA ALA A 257 30.03 24.07 -7.63
C ALA A 257 28.93 24.24 -6.57
N ILE A 258 29.19 25.03 -5.52
CA ILE A 258 28.20 25.34 -4.47
C ILE A 258 26.98 26.05 -5.07
N LYS A 259 27.19 27.01 -5.97
CA LYS A 259 26.10 27.75 -6.63
C LYS A 259 25.24 26.82 -7.49
N SER A 260 25.84 25.91 -8.24
CA SER A 260 25.13 24.95 -9.09
C SER A 260 24.33 23.95 -8.26
N PHE A 261 24.89 23.49 -7.13
CA PHE A 261 24.19 22.60 -6.20
C PHE A 261 23.00 23.31 -5.55
N SER A 262 23.22 24.55 -5.09
CA SER A 262 22.17 25.38 -4.49
C SER A 262 21.03 25.64 -5.46
N ALA A 263 21.32 25.89 -6.74
CA ALA A 263 20.31 26.08 -7.78
C ALA A 263 19.47 24.81 -8.03
N CYS A 264 20.07 23.62 -7.97
CA CYS A 264 19.33 22.36 -8.07
C CYS A 264 18.44 22.12 -6.84
N MET A 265 18.98 22.38 -5.64
CA MET A 265 18.22 22.28 -4.38
C MET A 265 17.04 23.26 -4.31
N GLU A 266 17.21 24.48 -4.81
CA GLU A 266 16.13 25.47 -4.84
C GLU A 266 14.95 25.01 -5.71
N LYS A 267 15.23 24.42 -6.89
CA LYS A 267 14.22 23.79 -7.74
C LYS A 267 13.54 22.60 -7.04
N GLN A 268 14.30 21.74 -6.36
CA GLN A 268 13.73 20.64 -5.59
C GLN A 268 12.82 21.14 -4.46
N ILE A 269 13.20 22.20 -3.75
CA ILE A 269 12.38 22.80 -2.69
C ILE A 269 11.07 23.34 -3.25
N PHE A 270 11.08 23.97 -4.42
CA PHE A 270 9.86 24.44 -5.08
C PHE A 270 8.88 23.29 -5.39
N ILE A 271 9.38 22.18 -5.93
CA ILE A 271 8.57 20.98 -6.21
C ILE A 271 8.09 20.34 -4.92
N SER A 272 8.96 20.23 -3.92
CA SER A 272 8.63 19.68 -2.58
C SER A 272 7.54 20.50 -1.88
N LYS A 273 7.54 21.83 -2.01
CA LYS A 273 6.45 22.69 -1.50
C LYS A 273 5.11 22.38 -2.18
N ARG A 274 5.11 22.18 -3.50
CA ARG A 274 3.91 21.81 -4.27
C ARG A 274 3.42 20.41 -3.90
N GLU A 275 4.33 19.45 -3.75
CA GLU A 275 4.06 18.09 -3.25
C GLU A 275 3.42 18.15 -1.87
N ALA A 276 4.00 18.91 -0.94
CA ALA A 276 3.49 19.05 0.42
C ALA A 276 2.07 19.65 0.47
N LEU A 277 1.79 20.65 -0.38
CA LEU A 277 0.45 21.23 -0.50
C LEU A 277 -0.55 20.22 -1.08
N ILE A 278 -0.20 19.53 -2.15
CA ILE A 278 -1.07 18.50 -2.75
C ILE A 278 -1.28 17.34 -1.78
N LYS A 279 -0.24 16.97 -1.03
CA LYS A 279 -0.32 15.95 0.02
C LYS A 279 -1.30 16.38 1.09
N GLY A 280 -1.11 17.56 1.69
CA GLY A 280 -1.96 18.05 2.78
C GLY A 280 -3.42 18.24 2.36
N VAL A 281 -3.66 18.89 1.21
CA VAL A 281 -5.01 19.09 0.69
C VAL A 281 -5.65 17.77 0.28
N GLY A 282 -4.90 16.90 -0.40
CA GLY A 282 -5.42 15.62 -0.88
C GLY A 282 -5.71 14.63 0.25
N THR A 283 -4.84 14.50 1.26
CA THR A 283 -5.15 13.68 2.44
C THR A 283 -6.32 14.24 3.23
N GLY A 284 -6.38 15.57 3.42
CA GLY A 284 -7.49 16.22 4.11
C GLY A 284 -8.82 16.03 3.38
N MET A 285 -8.82 16.15 2.05
CA MET A 285 -10.02 15.93 1.22
C MET A 285 -10.47 14.47 1.27
N LEU A 286 -9.55 13.51 1.15
CA LEU A 286 -9.86 12.08 1.29
C LEU A 286 -10.47 11.79 2.66
N GLN A 287 -9.87 12.30 3.74
CA GLN A 287 -10.38 12.10 5.09
C GLN A 287 -11.76 12.73 5.28
N THR A 288 -12.00 13.90 4.71
CA THR A 288 -13.31 14.59 4.76
C THR A 288 -14.37 13.77 4.03
N VAL A 289 -14.08 13.28 2.83
CA VAL A 289 -14.99 12.41 2.06
C VAL A 289 -15.30 11.12 2.83
N SER A 290 -14.31 10.50 3.47
CA SER A 290 -14.51 9.32 4.32
C SER A 290 -15.47 9.60 5.48
N PHE A 291 -15.29 10.70 6.21
CA PHE A 291 -16.21 11.06 7.30
C PHE A 291 -17.61 11.43 6.81
N CYS A 292 -17.74 12.10 5.67
CA CYS A 292 -19.04 12.36 5.04
C CYS A 292 -19.75 11.06 4.64
N SER A 293 -19.01 10.09 4.08
CA SER A 293 -19.51 8.76 3.79
C SER A 293 -20.02 8.06 5.05
N TRP A 294 -19.24 8.07 6.13
CA TRP A 294 -19.64 7.48 7.41
C TRP A 294 -20.93 8.12 7.95
N ALA A 295 -21.02 9.45 7.89
CA ALA A 295 -22.22 10.17 8.32
C ALA A 295 -23.45 9.81 7.48
N LEU A 296 -23.31 9.71 6.14
CA LEU A 296 -24.40 9.31 5.24
C LEU A 296 -24.86 7.88 5.52
N ILE A 297 -23.94 6.94 5.70
CA ILE A 297 -24.24 5.53 5.99
C ILE A 297 -24.99 5.41 7.32
N ILE A 298 -24.55 6.13 8.36
CA ILE A 298 -25.24 6.16 9.66
C ILE A 298 -26.62 6.80 9.53
N TRP A 299 -26.75 7.90 8.79
CA TRP A 299 -28.03 8.59 8.59
C TRP A 299 -29.06 7.70 7.87
N VAL A 300 -28.66 7.04 6.77
CA VAL A 300 -29.53 6.08 6.07
C VAL A 300 -29.87 4.92 7.01
N GLY A 301 -28.89 4.36 7.72
CA GLY A 301 -29.12 3.32 8.72
C GLY A 301 -30.15 3.72 9.78
N ALA A 302 -30.07 4.96 10.29
CA ALA A 302 -31.03 5.49 11.26
C ALA A 302 -32.45 5.61 10.67
N VAL A 303 -32.58 6.06 9.41
CA VAL A 303 -33.87 6.12 8.70
C VAL A 303 -34.48 4.73 8.51
N VAL A 304 -33.67 3.72 8.16
CA VAL A 304 -34.12 2.32 8.01
C VAL A 304 -34.64 1.74 9.33
N VAL A 305 -33.95 2.04 10.44
CA VAL A 305 -34.38 1.63 11.79
C VAL A 305 -35.66 2.38 12.20
N ALA A 306 -35.75 3.68 11.92
CA ALA A 306 -36.94 4.48 12.22
C ALA A 306 -38.18 4.01 11.44
N ALA A 307 -38.00 3.53 10.20
CA ALA A 307 -39.05 2.94 9.39
C ALA A 307 -39.49 1.52 9.85
N ARG A 308 -38.93 0.99 10.95
CA ARG A 308 -39.14 -0.38 11.48
C ARG A 308 -38.89 -1.50 10.46
N LYS A 309 -38.10 -1.24 9.42
CA LYS A 309 -37.72 -2.26 8.42
C LYS A 309 -36.62 -3.20 8.90
N SER A 310 -35.77 -2.75 9.84
CA SER A 310 -34.70 -3.56 10.43
C SER A 310 -34.41 -3.12 11.87
N ASN A 311 -33.90 -4.04 12.70
CA ASN A 311 -33.52 -3.71 14.07
C ASN A 311 -32.16 -3.00 14.10
N GLY A 312 -31.98 -2.06 15.04
CA GLY A 312 -30.69 -1.38 15.22
C GLY A 312 -29.52 -2.33 15.52
N GLY A 313 -29.82 -3.50 16.10
CA GLY A 313 -28.86 -4.59 16.34
C GLY A 313 -28.30 -5.25 15.09
N ASP A 314 -29.02 -5.21 13.96
CA ASP A 314 -28.58 -5.78 12.69
C ASP A 314 -27.94 -4.70 11.79
N VAL A 315 -28.44 -3.48 11.88
CA VAL A 315 -27.97 -2.34 11.07
C VAL A 315 -26.60 -1.83 11.53
N LEU A 316 -26.37 -1.72 12.85
CA LEU A 316 -25.08 -1.22 13.37
C LEU A 316 -23.88 -2.10 12.99
N PRO A 317 -23.95 -3.44 13.10
CA PRO A 317 -22.90 -4.32 12.60
C PRO A 317 -22.68 -4.24 11.11
N ALA A 318 -23.75 -4.16 10.32
CA ALA A 318 -23.64 -4.05 8.87
C ALA A 318 -22.85 -2.78 8.49
N ILE A 319 -23.17 -1.65 9.14
CA ILE A 319 -22.44 -0.38 8.96
C ILE A 319 -20.97 -0.53 9.36
N MET A 320 -20.70 -0.98 10.58
CA MET A 320 -19.32 -1.08 11.09
C MET A 320 -18.49 -2.07 10.28
N SER A 321 -19.08 -3.20 9.92
CA SER A 321 -18.40 -4.24 9.15
C SER A 321 -18.01 -3.81 7.75
N ILE A 322 -18.79 -2.95 7.10
CA ILE A 322 -18.42 -2.42 5.77
C ILE A 322 -17.47 -1.25 5.89
N LEU A 323 -17.68 -0.34 6.84
CA LEU A 323 -16.83 0.84 7.01
C LEU A 323 -15.39 0.45 7.28
N PHE A 324 -15.19 -0.53 8.15
CA PHE A 324 -13.86 -1.04 8.46
C PHE A 324 -13.41 -2.17 7.53
N GLY A 325 -14.31 -2.82 6.79
CA GLY A 325 -13.95 -3.81 5.78
C GLY A 325 -13.54 -3.20 4.43
N ALA A 326 -13.89 -1.93 4.19
CA ALA A 326 -13.53 -1.17 3.00
C ALA A 326 -12.28 -0.29 3.17
N MET A 327 -11.78 -0.14 4.40
CA MET A 327 -10.48 0.50 4.70
C MET A 327 -9.34 -0.51 4.60
#